data_AF-A0A8H6GP96-F1
#
_entry.id   AF-A0A8H6GP96-F1
#
_cell.length_a   1.000
_cell.length_b   1.000
_cell.length_c   1.000
_cell.angle_alpha   90.00
_cell.angle_beta   90.00
_cell.angle_gamma   90.00
#
_symmetry.space_group_name_H-M   'P 1'
#
loop_
_entity.id
_entity.type
_entity.pdbx_description
1 polymer ?
#
loop_
_entity_poly.entity_id
_entity_poly.type
_entity_poly.pdbx_seq_one_letter_code
_entity_poly.pdbx_strand_id
1 'polypeptide(L)'
;MVKPLTFKGDKKVKKRKRTDPEKSQRDGVDDEAGQLQKTGEDAENDDSWVSAEAATDVVGPIMIVLPTDEPSALACDTTGKVFTIPIENIVDGNPTTAEPHDVRQVWVANRVAGTENFRFKGHHGRYLSCDKIGLLSATSEAVSPLESFNVIPTGDTPGTFQLQTLRDTFLTIKAPSKASSKAVDVRGDADTISFDTTFRIRMQARFKPKLRASKEEKALAKISRRELEEAAGRRLDEDEVRKLKRARREGDYHEALLEIKVKSKHDKFS
;
A
#
# COMPACT_ATOMS: atom_id res chain seq x y z
N MET A 1 6.26 40.99 -7.43
CA MET A 1 5.69 39.65 -7.17
C MET A 1 5.05 39.69 -5.78
N VAL A 2 3.72 39.69 -5.72
CA VAL A 2 2.95 39.97 -4.50
C VAL A 2 2.81 38.69 -3.68
N LYS A 3 3.13 38.74 -2.38
CA LYS A 3 2.97 37.59 -1.48
C LYS A 3 1.48 37.33 -1.24
N PRO A 4 1.00 36.07 -1.33
CA PRO A 4 -0.41 35.75 -1.08
C PRO A 4 -0.77 35.99 0.40
N LEU A 5 -1.99 36.51 0.61
CA LEU A 5 -2.55 36.82 1.92
C LEU A 5 -3.04 35.51 2.57
N THR A 6 -2.46 35.12 3.69
CA THR A 6 -2.88 33.95 4.49
C THR A 6 -4.10 34.29 5.36
N PHE A 7 -5.12 33.42 5.38
CA PHE A 7 -6.32 33.62 6.18
C PHE A 7 -6.20 32.99 7.58
N LYS A 8 -6.97 33.51 8.54
CA LYS A 8 -7.08 32.94 9.89
C LYS A 8 -7.75 31.56 9.80
N GLY A 9 -6.94 30.50 9.91
CA GLY A 9 -7.38 29.10 9.81
C GLY A 9 -6.43 28.21 9.02
N ASP A 10 -5.56 28.81 8.20
CA ASP A 10 -4.60 28.04 7.39
C ASP A 10 -3.51 27.41 8.27
N LYS A 11 -3.39 26.07 8.21
CA LYS A 11 -2.34 25.31 8.90
C LYS A 11 -0.97 25.69 8.33
N LYS A 12 -0.05 26.09 9.22
CA LYS A 12 1.34 26.43 8.86
C LYS A 12 2.01 25.24 8.18
N VAL A 13 2.46 25.41 6.95
CA VAL A 13 3.38 24.49 6.28
C VAL A 13 4.68 24.46 7.08
N LYS A 14 4.98 23.33 7.75
CA LYS A 14 6.25 23.15 8.46
C LYS A 14 7.39 23.10 7.43
N LYS A 15 8.29 24.08 7.49
CA LYS A 15 9.53 24.10 6.71
C LYS A 15 10.36 22.85 7.02
N ARG A 16 10.72 22.10 5.98
CA ARG A 16 11.65 20.96 6.06
C ARG A 16 13.00 21.44 6.62
N LYS A 17 13.53 20.74 7.61
CA LYS A 17 14.87 20.96 8.16
C LYS A 17 15.88 20.45 7.13
N ARG A 18 16.63 21.36 6.52
CA ARG A 18 17.78 21.05 5.64
C ARG A 18 18.88 20.50 6.55
N THR A 19 19.35 19.28 6.30
CA THR A 19 20.52 18.70 6.96
C THR A 19 21.77 19.18 6.22
N ASP A 20 22.64 19.92 6.91
CA ASP A 20 23.97 20.26 6.41
C ASP A 20 24.86 18.99 6.35
N PRO A 21 25.68 18.82 5.30
CA PRO A 21 26.51 17.64 5.12
C PRO A 21 27.93 17.91 5.62
N GLU A 22 28.20 17.77 6.92
CA GLU A 22 29.59 17.68 7.40
C GLU A 22 29.65 17.13 8.83
N LYS A 23 29.67 15.80 8.95
CA LYS A 23 30.37 15.00 9.98
C LYS A 23 29.92 13.54 9.88
N SER A 24 30.54 12.79 8.99
CA SER A 24 30.51 11.33 9.01
C SER A 24 31.83 10.78 8.49
N GLN A 25 32.82 10.71 9.38
CA GLN A 25 33.89 9.72 9.28
C GLN A 25 34.09 9.14 10.68
N ARG A 26 33.53 7.95 10.90
CA ARG A 26 34.32 6.74 11.18
C ARG A 26 33.40 5.54 11.43
N ASP A 27 33.85 4.45 10.83
CA ASP A 27 33.60 3.04 11.08
C ASP A 27 32.24 2.45 10.66
N GLY A 28 32.34 1.67 9.58
CA GLY A 28 31.27 0.87 9.03
C GLY A 28 31.17 -0.49 9.70
N VAL A 29 29.94 -0.98 9.74
CA VAL A 29 29.57 -2.40 9.68
C VAL A 29 28.21 -2.41 8.96
N ASP A 30 28.06 -3.31 7.99
CA ASP A 30 26.85 -3.55 7.21
C ASP A 30 25.61 -3.70 8.10
N ASP A 31 24.55 -2.95 7.78
CA ASP A 31 23.17 -3.33 8.16
C ASP A 31 22.14 -2.58 7.29
N GLU A 32 21.66 -3.28 6.25
CA GLU A 32 20.54 -2.93 5.36
C GLU A 32 19.16 -3.06 6.06
N ALA A 33 19.04 -2.60 7.30
CA ALA A 33 17.82 -2.72 8.10
C ALA A 33 17.30 -1.38 8.66
N GLY A 34 17.56 -0.28 7.95
CA GLY A 34 17.12 1.06 8.30
C GLY A 34 15.64 1.37 8.01
N GLN A 35 14.70 0.44 8.27
CA GLN A 35 13.28 0.81 8.33
C GLN A 35 13.02 1.55 9.63
N LEU A 36 13.10 2.89 9.55
CA LEU A 36 12.61 3.82 10.56
C LEU A 36 11.25 3.34 11.09
N GLN A 37 11.22 2.95 12.36
CA GLN A 37 10.00 2.73 13.12
C GLN A 37 9.21 4.05 13.16
N LYS A 38 8.35 4.27 12.16
CA LYS A 38 7.36 5.34 12.16
C LYS A 38 6.39 5.10 13.33
N THR A 39 6.16 6.14 14.12
CA THR A 39 5.20 6.08 15.22
C THR A 39 3.78 5.82 14.70
N GLY A 40 2.88 5.33 15.55
CA GLY A 40 1.55 4.82 15.13
C GLY A 40 0.70 5.81 14.31
N GLU A 41 0.87 7.12 14.51
CA GLU A 41 0.15 8.18 13.77
C GLU A 41 0.76 8.47 12.38
N ASP A 42 2.07 8.30 12.23
CA ASP A 42 2.78 8.50 10.94
C ASP A 42 2.48 7.36 9.96
N ALA A 43 2.07 6.21 10.47
CA ALA A 43 1.91 4.99 9.69
C ALA A 43 0.49 4.83 9.09
N GLU A 44 -0.51 5.56 9.59
CA GLU A 44 -1.85 5.66 8.97
C GLU A 44 -1.87 6.70 7.82
N ASN A 45 -0.98 7.68 7.91
CA ASN A 45 -0.76 8.71 6.90
C ASN A 45 0.46 8.39 6.01
N ASP A 46 0.87 7.11 5.96
CA ASP A 46 1.98 6.69 5.12
C ASP A 46 1.50 6.54 3.67
N ASP A 47 1.59 7.64 2.93
CA ASP A 47 1.26 7.74 1.52
C ASP A 47 2.42 7.32 0.59
N SER A 48 3.48 6.71 1.13
CA SER A 48 4.58 6.14 0.32
C SER A 48 4.12 4.94 -0.51
N TRP A 49 4.86 4.66 -1.59
CA TRP A 49 4.54 3.59 -2.54
C TRP A 49 5.53 2.42 -2.43
N VAL A 50 4.99 1.20 -2.41
CA VAL A 50 5.75 -0.05 -2.34
C VAL A 50 5.26 -1.02 -3.41
N SER A 51 6.07 -2.06 -3.71
CA SER A 51 5.67 -3.10 -4.65
C SER A 51 4.73 -4.08 -3.95
N ALA A 52 3.68 -4.50 -4.66
CA ALA A 52 2.94 -5.70 -4.28
C ALA A 52 3.85 -6.92 -4.47
N GLU A 53 3.82 -7.87 -3.53
CA GLU A 53 4.58 -9.13 -3.60
C GLU A 53 3.67 -10.32 -3.86
N ALA A 54 2.43 -10.25 -3.39
CA ALA A 54 1.40 -11.25 -3.60
C ALA A 54 0.11 -10.64 -4.15
N ALA A 55 -0.73 -11.44 -4.80
CA ALA A 55 -2.05 -10.99 -5.27
C ALA A 55 -2.91 -10.44 -4.12
N THR A 56 -2.75 -10.98 -2.91
CA THR A 56 -3.43 -10.50 -1.70
C THR A 56 -3.03 -9.08 -1.30
N ASP A 57 -1.87 -8.60 -1.74
CA ASP A 57 -1.43 -7.23 -1.48
C ASP A 57 -2.18 -6.21 -2.35
N VAL A 58 -2.82 -6.63 -3.44
CA VAL A 58 -3.43 -5.74 -4.43
C VAL A 58 -4.78 -5.21 -3.94
N VAL A 59 -4.73 -4.28 -2.98
CA VAL A 59 -5.88 -3.66 -2.34
C VAL A 59 -5.64 -2.17 -2.12
N GLY A 60 -6.70 -1.37 -2.26
CA GLY A 60 -6.62 0.08 -2.10
C GLY A 60 -6.02 0.78 -3.33
N PRO A 61 -5.47 2.00 -3.18
CA PRO A 61 -4.83 2.72 -4.28
C PRO A 61 -3.58 2.01 -4.78
N ILE A 62 -3.57 1.73 -6.08
CA ILE A 62 -2.50 1.09 -6.83
C ILE A 62 -2.17 1.89 -8.10
N MET A 63 -1.01 1.58 -8.69
CA MET A 63 -0.56 2.02 -10.00
C MET A 63 -0.06 0.79 -10.76
N ILE A 64 -0.51 0.63 -12.00
CA ILE A 64 -0.13 -0.48 -12.88
C ILE A 64 0.95 0.05 -13.82
N VAL A 65 2.18 -0.39 -13.60
CA VAL A 65 3.37 -0.02 -14.39
C VAL A 65 3.54 -1.02 -15.53
N LEU A 66 3.67 -0.47 -16.74
CA LEU A 66 3.73 -1.20 -18.00
C LEU A 66 5.18 -1.54 -18.37
N PRO A 67 5.44 -2.68 -19.03
CA PRO A 67 6.77 -3.12 -19.45
C PRO A 67 7.22 -2.39 -20.74
N THR A 68 7.24 -1.07 -20.73
CA THR A 68 7.64 -0.24 -21.88
C THR A 68 9.10 0.22 -21.78
N ASP A 69 9.74 0.54 -22.92
CA ASP A 69 11.14 1.01 -22.97
C ASP A 69 11.40 2.19 -22.02
N GLU A 70 10.52 3.20 -22.08
CA GLU A 70 10.40 4.24 -21.06
C GLU A 70 9.24 3.86 -20.14
N PRO A 71 9.47 3.59 -18.84
CA PRO A 71 8.43 3.11 -17.93
C PRO A 71 7.19 4.01 -17.96
N SER A 72 6.04 3.40 -18.26
CA SER A 72 4.76 4.09 -18.35
C SER A 72 3.72 3.40 -17.46
N ALA A 73 2.62 4.08 -17.17
CA ALA A 73 1.53 3.54 -16.38
C ALA A 73 0.21 3.51 -17.14
N LEU A 74 -0.60 2.52 -16.81
CA LEU A 74 -1.99 2.45 -17.27
C LEU A 74 -2.79 3.57 -16.63
N ALA A 75 -3.42 4.40 -17.44
CA ALA A 75 -4.19 5.55 -17.00
C ALA A 75 -5.56 5.60 -17.66
N CYS A 76 -6.46 6.40 -17.09
CA CYS A 76 -7.72 6.76 -17.74
C CYS A 76 -8.07 8.23 -17.56
N ASP A 77 -8.82 8.79 -18.50
CA ASP A 77 -9.35 10.15 -18.39
C ASP A 77 -10.77 10.14 -17.79
N THR A 78 -11.32 11.33 -17.61
CA THR A 78 -12.67 11.52 -17.04
C THR A 78 -13.78 10.98 -17.94
N THR A 79 -13.53 10.79 -19.25
CA THR A 79 -14.47 10.18 -20.18
C THR A 79 -14.44 8.65 -20.14
N GLY A 80 -13.46 8.07 -19.45
CA GLY A 80 -13.23 6.64 -19.37
C GLY A 80 -12.38 6.08 -20.52
N LYS A 81 -11.70 6.93 -21.29
CA LYS A 81 -10.71 6.44 -22.26
C LYS A 81 -9.48 5.95 -21.50
N VAL A 82 -9.02 4.74 -21.81
CA VAL A 82 -7.79 4.15 -21.26
C VAL A 82 -6.62 4.47 -22.19
N PHE A 83 -5.47 4.83 -21.61
CA PHE A 83 -4.24 5.17 -22.33
C PHE A 83 -3.01 5.02 -21.43
N THR A 84 -1.83 5.29 -21.97
CA THR A 84 -0.54 5.20 -21.25
C THR A 84 0.03 6.58 -20.94
N ILE A 85 0.57 6.77 -19.73
CA ILE A 85 1.30 7.99 -19.34
C ILE A 85 2.73 7.60 -18.91
N PRO A 86 3.80 8.16 -19.51
CA PRO A 86 5.19 7.97 -19.04
C PRO A 86 5.34 8.38 -17.57
N ILE A 87 6.14 7.66 -16.78
CA ILE A 87 6.27 7.90 -15.33
C ILE A 87 7.41 8.89 -15.06
N GLU A 88 7.08 10.08 -14.56
CA GLU A 88 8.09 11.10 -14.20
C GLU A 88 8.73 10.84 -12.83
N ASN A 89 7.92 10.44 -11.84
CA ASN A 89 8.38 10.14 -10.48
C ASN A 89 8.96 8.71 -10.41
N ILE A 90 10.16 8.55 -10.96
CA ILE A 90 10.89 7.28 -11.00
C ILE A 90 12.39 7.55 -10.77
N VAL A 91 13.04 6.76 -9.92
CA VAL A 91 14.47 6.89 -9.62
C VAL A 91 15.26 6.05 -10.61
N ASP A 92 16.16 6.70 -11.37
CA ASP A 92 17.06 6.07 -12.35
C ASP A 92 16.35 5.14 -13.36
N GLY A 93 15.08 5.45 -13.69
CA GLY A 93 14.26 4.62 -14.57
C GLY A 93 13.87 3.25 -13.99
N ASN A 94 14.09 3.00 -12.70
CA ASN A 94 13.78 1.73 -12.05
C ASN A 94 12.26 1.61 -11.75
N PRO A 95 11.51 0.69 -12.38
CA PRO A 95 10.06 0.56 -12.18
C PRO A 95 9.65 0.21 -10.74
N THR A 96 10.58 -0.29 -9.92
CA THR A 96 10.32 -0.60 -8.49
C THR A 96 10.34 0.62 -7.58
N THR A 97 10.73 1.79 -8.08
CA THR A 97 10.68 3.06 -7.35
C THR A 97 9.60 3.99 -7.88
N ALA A 98 8.84 3.55 -8.89
CA ALA A 98 7.79 4.34 -9.52
C ALA A 98 6.70 4.74 -8.52
N GLU A 99 6.35 6.02 -8.56
CA GLU A 99 5.22 6.63 -7.86
C GLU A 99 4.34 7.41 -8.85
N PRO A 100 3.02 7.48 -8.63
CA PRO A 100 2.15 8.27 -9.49
C PRO A 100 2.44 9.77 -9.32
N HIS A 101 2.50 10.47 -10.45
CA HIS A 101 2.61 11.93 -10.51
C HIS A 101 1.33 12.57 -11.07
N ASP A 102 0.42 11.76 -11.63
CA ASP A 102 -0.90 12.17 -12.11
C ASP A 102 -1.97 11.24 -11.52
N VAL A 103 -3.08 11.83 -11.06
CA VAL A 103 -4.21 11.10 -10.48
C VAL A 103 -4.81 10.08 -11.45
N ARG A 104 -4.69 10.32 -12.76
CA ARG A 104 -5.17 9.43 -13.83
C ARG A 104 -4.45 8.08 -13.86
N GLN A 105 -3.26 7.99 -13.26
CA GLN A 105 -2.47 6.76 -13.15
C GLN A 105 -2.91 5.87 -11.97
N VAL A 106 -3.74 6.41 -11.08
CA VAL A 106 -4.14 5.73 -9.84
C VAL A 106 -5.45 4.98 -10.05
N TRP A 107 -5.44 3.71 -9.65
CA TRP A 107 -6.61 2.83 -9.64
C TRP A 107 -6.86 2.36 -8.21
N VAL A 108 -8.11 2.27 -7.79
CA VAL A 108 -8.48 1.64 -6.52
C VAL A 108 -8.81 0.18 -6.79
N ALA A 109 -7.91 -0.71 -6.37
CA ALA A 109 -8.08 -2.16 -6.46
C ALA A 109 -8.91 -2.69 -5.28
N ASN A 110 -9.85 -3.58 -5.58
CA ASN A 110 -10.57 -4.33 -4.58
C ASN A 110 -10.88 -5.74 -5.08
N ARG A 111 -10.82 -6.72 -4.19
CA ARG A 111 -11.32 -8.06 -4.46
C ARG A 111 -12.85 -8.11 -4.40
N VAL A 112 -13.48 -8.81 -5.33
CA VAL A 112 -14.94 -9.01 -5.37
C VAL A 112 -15.32 -10.02 -4.29
N ALA A 113 -16.30 -9.66 -3.46
CA ALA A 113 -16.72 -10.52 -2.36
C ALA A 113 -17.28 -11.84 -2.91
N GLY A 114 -16.84 -12.96 -2.33
CA GLY A 114 -17.25 -14.30 -2.76
C GLY A 114 -16.53 -14.84 -4.00
N THR A 115 -15.61 -14.09 -4.61
CA THR A 115 -14.76 -14.57 -5.72
C THR A 115 -13.29 -14.25 -5.46
N GLU A 116 -12.38 -14.72 -6.32
CA GLU A 116 -10.94 -14.37 -6.31
C GLU A 116 -10.64 -13.17 -7.24
N ASN A 117 -11.67 -12.59 -7.86
CA ASN A 117 -11.52 -11.62 -8.93
C ASN A 117 -11.28 -10.22 -8.37
N PHE A 118 -10.48 -9.43 -9.08
CA PHE A 118 -10.18 -8.04 -8.78
C PHE A 118 -10.94 -7.10 -9.70
N ARG A 119 -11.30 -5.93 -9.16
CA ARG A 119 -11.83 -4.80 -9.91
C ARG A 119 -10.94 -3.59 -9.67
N PHE A 120 -10.75 -2.77 -10.70
CA PHE A 120 -9.92 -1.57 -10.66
C PHE A 120 -10.77 -0.35 -10.95
N LYS A 121 -10.96 0.54 -9.96
CA LYS A 121 -11.78 1.74 -10.09
C LYS A 121 -10.89 2.96 -10.35
N GLY A 122 -11.11 3.65 -11.45
CA GLY A 122 -10.39 4.89 -11.77
C GLY A 122 -10.79 6.06 -10.88
N HIS A 123 -10.01 7.14 -10.95
CA HIS A 123 -10.20 8.37 -10.18
C HIS A 123 -11.60 9.02 -10.34
N HIS A 124 -12.24 8.84 -11.50
CA HIS A 124 -13.57 9.35 -11.84
C HIS A 124 -14.71 8.40 -11.43
N GLY A 125 -14.40 7.32 -10.70
CA GLY A 125 -15.39 6.47 -10.06
C GLY A 125 -15.95 5.34 -10.94
N ARG A 126 -15.36 5.07 -12.10
CA ARG A 126 -15.75 3.99 -13.02
C ARG A 126 -14.70 2.89 -13.06
N TYR A 127 -15.10 1.68 -13.44
CA TYR A 127 -14.24 0.50 -13.41
C TYR A 127 -13.54 0.28 -14.76
N LEU A 128 -12.26 -0.10 -14.70
CA LEU A 128 -11.55 -0.67 -15.82
C LEU A 128 -12.33 -1.90 -16.32
N SER A 129 -12.55 -1.94 -17.62
CA SER A 129 -13.30 -2.97 -18.32
C SER A 129 -12.48 -3.41 -19.53
N CYS A 130 -12.62 -4.68 -19.90
CA CYS A 130 -12.09 -5.22 -21.14
C CYS A 130 -13.23 -5.85 -21.93
N ASP A 131 -13.46 -5.38 -23.15
CA ASP A 131 -14.49 -5.91 -24.03
C ASP A 131 -14.07 -7.22 -24.73
N LYS A 132 -14.98 -7.80 -25.51
CA LYS A 132 -14.78 -9.08 -26.20
C LYS A 132 -13.67 -9.05 -27.25
N ILE A 133 -13.31 -7.87 -27.76
CA ILE A 133 -12.27 -7.70 -28.78
C ILE A 133 -10.97 -7.17 -28.17
N GLY A 134 -10.87 -7.11 -26.84
CA GLY A 134 -9.66 -6.70 -26.11
C GLY A 134 -9.47 -5.19 -25.96
N LEU A 135 -10.48 -4.37 -26.24
CA LEU A 135 -10.39 -2.93 -25.98
C LEU A 135 -10.63 -2.64 -24.49
N LEU A 136 -9.79 -1.77 -23.95
CA LEU A 136 -9.89 -1.30 -22.57
C LEU A 136 -10.66 0.01 -22.49
N SER A 137 -11.57 0.10 -21.52
CA SER A 137 -12.28 1.34 -21.20
C SER A 137 -12.56 1.43 -19.70
N ALA A 138 -12.85 2.62 -19.20
CA ALA A 138 -13.25 2.86 -17.82
C ALA A 138 -14.57 3.62 -17.76
N THR A 139 -15.63 3.05 -18.34
CA THR A 139 -16.93 3.73 -18.53
C THR A 139 -18.06 3.15 -17.66
N SER A 140 -17.90 1.96 -17.10
CA SER A 140 -18.95 1.31 -16.30
C SER A 140 -18.89 1.70 -14.81
N GLU A 141 -20.06 2.00 -14.22
CA GLU A 141 -20.22 2.20 -12.78
C GLU A 141 -20.54 0.88 -12.04
N ALA A 142 -20.94 -0.15 -12.78
CA ALA A 142 -21.26 -1.47 -12.27
C ALA A 142 -20.17 -2.47 -12.61
N VAL A 143 -20.01 -3.48 -11.74
CA VAL A 143 -19.06 -4.57 -11.95
C VAL A 143 -19.80 -5.71 -12.62
N SER A 144 -19.35 -6.06 -13.82
CA SER A 144 -19.76 -7.26 -14.54
C SER A 144 -18.53 -8.16 -14.80
N PRO A 145 -18.67 -9.28 -15.52
CA PRO A 145 -17.52 -10.06 -15.98
C PRO A 145 -16.50 -9.25 -16.80
N LEU A 146 -16.90 -8.13 -17.43
CA LEU A 146 -15.99 -7.29 -18.22
C LEU A 146 -15.06 -6.45 -17.34
N GLU A 147 -15.47 -6.12 -16.11
CA GLU A 147 -14.71 -5.33 -15.13
C GLU A 147 -13.97 -6.18 -14.10
N SER A 148 -13.95 -7.50 -14.32
CA SER A 148 -13.38 -8.49 -13.41
C SER A 148 -12.11 -9.11 -13.99
N PHE A 149 -11.04 -9.14 -13.20
CA PHE A 149 -9.74 -9.64 -13.61
C PHE A 149 -9.14 -10.59 -12.58
N ASN A 150 -8.36 -11.58 -13.02
CA ASN A 150 -7.49 -12.35 -12.14
C ASN A 150 -6.12 -11.67 -12.10
N VAL A 151 -5.56 -11.52 -10.90
CA VAL A 151 -4.21 -10.99 -10.69
C VAL A 151 -3.30 -12.16 -10.35
N ILE A 152 -2.46 -12.56 -11.30
CA ILE A 152 -1.64 -13.77 -11.20
C ILE A 152 -0.18 -13.35 -11.02
N PRO A 153 0.48 -13.63 -9.89
CA PRO A 153 1.90 -13.33 -9.70
C PRO A 153 2.76 -14.11 -10.71
N THR A 154 3.75 -13.45 -11.29
CA THR A 154 4.74 -14.11 -12.16
C THR A 154 5.82 -14.74 -11.28
N GLY A 155 6.13 -16.02 -11.50
CA GLY A 155 7.12 -16.74 -10.66
C GLY A 155 8.55 -16.23 -10.81
N ASP A 156 8.94 -15.79 -12.01
CA ASP A 156 10.33 -15.49 -12.34
C ASP A 156 10.80 -14.10 -11.89
N THR A 157 9.86 -13.17 -11.62
CA THR A 157 10.20 -11.79 -11.27
C THR A 157 9.29 -11.28 -10.15
N PRO A 158 9.82 -11.13 -8.92
CA PRO A 158 9.05 -10.60 -7.81
C PRO A 158 8.39 -9.26 -8.11
N GLY A 159 7.14 -9.16 -7.70
CA GLY A 159 6.30 -7.98 -7.86
C GLY A 159 5.83 -7.69 -9.28
N THR A 160 5.95 -8.65 -10.20
CA THR A 160 5.24 -8.60 -11.48
C THR A 160 4.06 -9.57 -11.51
N PHE A 161 3.07 -9.25 -12.33
CA PHE A 161 1.77 -9.89 -12.38
C PHE A 161 1.25 -9.94 -13.82
N GLN A 162 0.48 -10.98 -14.11
CA GLN A 162 -0.40 -11.07 -15.26
C GLN A 162 -1.79 -10.60 -14.84
N LEU A 163 -2.42 -9.78 -15.67
CA LEU A 163 -3.81 -9.36 -15.49
C LEU A 163 -4.67 -10.11 -16.50
N GLN A 164 -5.33 -11.16 -16.05
CA GLN A 164 -6.15 -12.02 -16.91
C GLN A 164 -7.61 -11.58 -16.87
N THR A 165 -8.28 -11.52 -18.02
CA THR A 165 -9.72 -11.32 -18.11
C THR A 165 -10.47 -12.62 -17.79
N LEU A 166 -11.77 -12.56 -17.53
CA LEU A 166 -12.59 -13.77 -17.37
C LEU A 166 -12.87 -14.53 -18.69
N ARG A 167 -12.16 -14.20 -19.77
CA ARG A 167 -12.16 -14.93 -21.04
C ARG A 167 -10.82 -15.62 -21.31
N ASP A 168 -10.02 -15.80 -20.26
CA ASP A 168 -8.69 -16.42 -20.29
C ASP A 168 -7.66 -15.69 -21.17
N THR A 169 -7.92 -14.44 -21.56
CA THR A 169 -6.95 -13.57 -22.23
C THR A 169 -6.25 -12.66 -21.23
N PHE A 170 -5.06 -12.17 -21.58
CA PHE A 170 -4.24 -11.31 -20.75
C PHE A 170 -4.24 -9.87 -21.28
N LEU A 171 -4.08 -8.92 -20.36
CA LEU A 171 -3.67 -7.57 -20.73
C LEU A 171 -2.29 -7.62 -21.36
N THR A 172 -2.07 -6.81 -22.38
CA THR A 172 -0.82 -6.71 -23.11
C THR A 172 -0.60 -5.28 -23.57
N ILE A 173 0.65 -4.85 -23.59
CA ILE A 173 1.04 -3.70 -24.39
C ILE A 173 1.20 -4.12 -25.86
N LYS A 174 0.96 -3.20 -26.78
CA LYS A 174 1.32 -3.32 -28.19
C LYS A 174 2.10 -2.09 -28.61
N ALA A 175 3.11 -2.31 -29.43
CA ALA A 175 3.87 -1.23 -30.06
C ALA A 175 2.91 -0.21 -30.70
N PRO A 176 3.27 1.09 -30.69
CA PRO A 176 2.41 2.14 -31.21
C PRO A 176 1.94 1.83 -32.63
N SER A 177 0.63 1.89 -32.85
CA SER A 177 0.02 1.61 -34.16
C SER A 177 0.43 2.59 -35.26
N LYS A 178 0.98 3.75 -34.87
CA LYS A 178 1.49 4.78 -35.77
C LYS A 178 2.93 5.06 -35.43
N ALA A 179 3.82 5.01 -36.42
CA ALA A 179 5.25 5.29 -36.25
C ALA A 179 5.56 6.70 -35.68
N SER A 180 4.62 7.64 -35.78
CA SER A 180 4.75 9.00 -35.21
C SER A 180 4.27 9.12 -33.77
N SER A 181 3.61 8.10 -33.22
CA SER A 181 3.10 8.08 -31.85
C SER A 181 4.09 7.35 -30.96
N LYS A 182 4.52 7.98 -29.86
CA LYS A 182 5.23 7.28 -28.77
C LYS A 182 4.26 6.55 -27.82
N ALA A 183 2.96 6.80 -27.95
CA ALA A 183 1.96 6.20 -27.06
C ALA A 183 1.73 4.73 -27.45
N VAL A 184 2.09 3.86 -26.53
CA VAL A 184 1.88 2.40 -26.58
C VAL A 184 0.39 2.12 -26.42
N ASP A 185 -0.14 1.17 -27.18
CA ASP A 185 -1.54 0.74 -27.04
C ASP A 185 -1.63 -0.36 -25.97
N VAL A 186 -2.70 -0.37 -25.18
CA VAL A 186 -2.92 -1.42 -24.16
C VAL A 186 -4.23 -2.13 -24.46
N ARG A 187 -4.15 -3.45 -24.58
CA ARG A 187 -5.26 -4.32 -24.95
C ARG A 187 -5.40 -5.48 -23.97
N GLY A 188 -6.50 -6.21 -24.05
CA GLY A 188 -6.79 -7.41 -23.26
C GLY A 188 -7.05 -8.65 -24.11
N ASP A 189 -6.42 -8.75 -25.27
CA ASP A 189 -6.60 -9.83 -26.26
C ASP A 189 -5.38 -10.75 -26.42
N ALA A 190 -4.39 -10.71 -25.54
CA ALA A 190 -3.28 -11.66 -25.58
C ALA A 190 -3.72 -13.04 -25.08
N ASP A 191 -3.30 -14.09 -25.77
CA ASP A 191 -3.57 -15.49 -25.46
C ASP A 191 -2.42 -16.17 -24.72
N THR A 192 -1.20 -15.65 -24.87
CA THR A 192 0.00 -16.16 -24.21
C THR A 192 0.61 -15.15 -23.26
N ILE A 193 1.19 -15.64 -22.16
CA ILE A 193 2.04 -14.85 -21.28
C ILE A 193 3.35 -14.54 -21.99
N SER A 194 3.75 -13.27 -21.98
CA SER A 194 5.00 -12.79 -22.56
C SER A 194 5.55 -11.63 -21.74
N PHE A 195 6.66 -11.03 -22.19
CA PHE A 195 7.16 -9.80 -21.61
C PHE A 195 6.12 -8.68 -21.63
N ASP A 196 5.38 -8.54 -22.74
CA ASP A 196 4.39 -7.47 -22.96
C ASP A 196 3.14 -7.60 -22.08
N THR A 197 2.89 -8.78 -21.50
CA THR A 197 1.79 -9.04 -20.56
C THR A 197 2.20 -8.95 -19.09
N THR A 198 3.49 -8.73 -18.83
CA THR A 198 4.07 -8.78 -17.48
C THR A 198 4.11 -7.38 -16.86
N PHE A 199 3.11 -7.07 -16.03
CA PHE A 199 2.95 -5.76 -15.41
C PHE A 199 3.53 -5.71 -14.00
N ARG A 200 3.93 -4.54 -13.52
CA ARG A 200 4.31 -4.34 -12.12
C ARG A 200 3.22 -3.55 -11.40
N ILE A 201 2.86 -3.97 -10.18
CA ILE A 201 1.84 -3.28 -9.37
C ILE A 201 2.52 -2.58 -8.20
N ARG A 202 2.38 -1.26 -8.16
CA ARG A 202 2.78 -0.39 -7.05
C ARG A 202 1.54 -0.07 -6.22
N MET A 203 1.67 -0.02 -4.90
CA MET A 203 0.55 0.23 -3.98
C MET A 203 0.96 1.17 -2.85
N GLN A 204 -0.02 1.87 -2.27
CA GLN A 204 0.22 2.66 -1.06
C GLN A 204 0.57 1.76 0.13
N ALA A 205 1.67 2.05 0.82
CA ALA A 205 2.23 1.22 1.89
C ALA A 205 1.23 0.92 3.02
N ARG A 206 0.41 1.90 3.40
CA ARG A 206 -0.62 1.74 4.43
C ARG A 206 -1.70 0.71 4.12
N PHE A 207 -1.83 0.26 2.87
CA PHE A 207 -2.81 -0.76 2.45
C PHE A 207 -2.23 -2.17 2.38
N LYS A 208 -0.91 -2.36 2.54
CA LYS A 208 -0.29 -3.69 2.49
C LYS A 208 -0.80 -4.56 3.66
N PRO A 209 -1.47 -5.71 3.43
CA PRO A 209 -2.14 -6.49 4.47
C PRO A 209 -1.23 -6.89 5.63
N LYS A 210 0.01 -7.30 5.36
CA LYS A 210 0.98 -7.65 6.42
C LYS A 210 1.25 -6.48 7.38
N LEU A 211 1.26 -5.24 6.85
CA LEU A 211 1.40 -4.03 7.66
C LEU A 211 0.12 -3.69 8.44
N ARG A 212 -1.06 -4.12 7.97
CA ARG A 212 -2.35 -3.97 8.67
C ARG A 212 -2.53 -5.01 9.76
N ALA A 213 -2.39 -6.30 9.46
CA ALA A 213 -2.55 -7.39 10.42
C ALA A 213 -1.56 -7.29 11.60
N SER A 214 -0.28 -7.03 11.32
CA SER A 214 0.73 -6.79 12.38
C SER A 214 0.37 -5.61 13.29
N LYS A 215 -0.33 -4.59 12.76
CA LYS A 215 -0.77 -3.43 13.53
C LYS A 215 -2.07 -3.68 14.28
N GLU A 216 -3.04 -4.37 13.67
CA GLU A 216 -4.30 -4.77 14.32
C GLU A 216 -3.99 -5.66 15.53
N GLU A 217 -3.11 -6.64 15.37
CA GLU A 217 -2.63 -7.49 16.47
C GLU A 217 -1.92 -6.67 17.57
N LYS A 218 -1.05 -5.72 17.19
CA LYS A 218 -0.40 -4.80 18.15
C LYS A 218 -1.37 -3.83 18.84
N ALA A 219 -2.42 -3.40 18.16
CA ALA A 219 -3.47 -2.53 18.70
C ALA A 219 -4.37 -3.29 19.65
N LEU A 220 -4.78 -4.52 19.30
CA LEU A 220 -5.49 -5.46 20.17
C LEU A 220 -4.65 -5.86 21.40
N ALA A 221 -3.33 -5.87 21.28
CA ALA A 221 -2.42 -6.09 22.40
C ALA A 221 -2.26 -4.86 23.32
N LYS A 222 -2.74 -3.67 22.91
CA LYS A 222 -2.55 -2.43 23.66
C LYS A 222 -3.66 -2.23 24.69
N ILE A 223 -3.47 -2.82 25.87
CA ILE A 223 -4.31 -2.58 27.04
C ILE A 223 -4.04 -1.19 27.65
N SER A 224 -5.12 -0.48 27.97
CA SER A 224 -5.06 0.82 28.65
C SER A 224 -4.67 0.66 30.12
N ARG A 225 -4.11 1.73 30.73
CA ARG A 225 -3.79 1.73 32.17
C ARG A 225 -5.06 1.48 33.00
N ARG A 226 -6.19 2.06 32.58
CA ARG A 226 -7.48 1.90 33.26
C ARG A 226 -7.92 0.43 33.29
N GLU A 227 -7.84 -0.26 32.16
CA GLU A 227 -8.19 -1.70 32.09
C GLU A 227 -7.22 -2.55 32.93
N LEU A 228 -5.94 -2.20 33.00
CA LEU A 228 -4.98 -2.87 33.87
C LEU A 228 -5.31 -2.67 35.36
N GLU A 229 -5.68 -1.46 35.75
CA GLU A 229 -6.06 -1.12 37.13
C GLU A 229 -7.39 -1.77 37.53
N GLU A 230 -8.37 -1.82 36.62
CA GLU A 230 -9.63 -2.53 36.81
C GLU A 230 -9.40 -4.03 36.94
N ALA A 231 -8.58 -4.62 36.06
CA ALA A 231 -8.21 -6.04 36.14
C ALA A 231 -7.44 -6.36 37.42
N ALA A 232 -6.58 -5.45 37.90
CA ALA A 232 -5.85 -5.58 39.16
C ALA A 232 -6.73 -5.30 40.40
N GLY A 233 -7.84 -4.59 40.24
CA GLY A 233 -8.73 -4.16 41.32
C GLY A 233 -8.20 -3.00 42.16
N ARG A 234 -7.14 -2.31 41.69
CA ARG A 234 -6.53 -1.16 42.37
C ARG A 234 -5.75 -0.28 41.40
N ARG A 235 -5.38 0.92 41.85
CA ARG A 235 -4.39 1.73 41.12
C ARG A 235 -3.04 1.02 41.10
N LEU A 236 -2.40 1.08 39.95
CA LEU A 236 -1.11 0.47 39.66
C LEU A 236 -0.06 1.56 39.51
N ASP A 237 1.15 1.27 39.97
CA ASP A 237 2.31 2.13 39.75
C ASP A 237 2.86 1.97 38.33
N GLU A 238 3.68 2.92 37.88
CA GLU A 238 4.19 2.92 36.49
C GLU A 238 5.00 1.65 36.17
N ASP A 239 5.75 1.14 37.13
CA ASP A 239 6.53 -0.09 36.99
C ASP A 239 5.63 -1.33 36.89
N GLU A 240 4.53 -1.37 37.64
CA GLU A 240 3.55 -2.48 37.59
C GLU A 240 2.80 -2.47 36.26
N VAL A 241 2.41 -1.28 35.78
CA VAL A 241 1.81 -1.09 34.45
C VAL A 241 2.78 -1.55 33.36
N ARG A 242 4.07 -1.22 33.48
CA ARG A 242 5.10 -1.64 32.52
C ARG A 242 5.31 -3.15 32.55
N LYS A 243 5.32 -3.77 33.75
CA LYS A 243 5.43 -5.23 33.92
C LYS A 243 4.25 -5.96 33.28
N LEU A 244 3.01 -5.51 33.53
CA LEU A 244 1.81 -6.13 32.94
C LEU A 244 1.72 -5.97 31.42
N LYS A 245 2.10 -4.80 30.88
CA LYS A 245 2.19 -4.59 29.43
C LYS A 245 3.25 -5.47 28.77
N ARG A 246 4.36 -5.72 29.47
CA ARG A 246 5.42 -6.64 29.01
C ARG A 246 4.94 -8.09 29.05
N ALA A 247 4.37 -8.52 30.17
CA ALA A 247 3.82 -9.87 30.34
C ALA A 247 2.75 -10.20 29.29
N ARG A 248 1.90 -9.23 28.89
CA ARG A 248 0.94 -9.41 27.79
C ARG A 248 1.58 -9.61 26.42
N ARG A 249 2.74 -9.00 26.17
CA ARG A 249 3.50 -9.22 24.94
C ARG A 249 4.21 -10.58 24.93
N GLU A 250 4.61 -11.05 26.11
CA GLU A 250 5.35 -12.31 26.32
C GLU A 250 4.42 -13.51 26.56
N GLY A 251 3.10 -13.31 26.63
CA GLY A 251 2.08 -14.36 26.81
C GLY A 251 1.77 -14.72 28.27
N ASP A 252 2.42 -14.07 29.24
CA ASP A 252 2.39 -14.40 30.68
C ASP A 252 1.53 -13.41 31.50
N TYR A 253 0.53 -12.79 30.86
CA TYR A 253 -0.24 -11.70 31.47
C TYR A 253 -0.99 -12.12 32.74
N HIS A 254 -1.59 -13.30 32.74
CA HIS A 254 -2.46 -13.76 33.83
C HIS A 254 -1.66 -14.10 35.09
N GLU A 255 -0.49 -14.73 34.95
CA GLU A 255 0.41 -15.02 36.08
C GLU A 255 0.96 -13.73 36.68
N ALA A 256 1.48 -12.82 35.84
CA ALA A 256 1.98 -11.52 36.30
C ALA A 256 0.89 -10.68 37.01
N LEU A 257 -0.37 -10.77 36.55
CA LEU A 257 -1.52 -10.12 37.18
C LEU A 257 -1.84 -10.74 38.56
N LEU A 258 -1.77 -12.06 38.67
CA LEU A 258 -1.96 -12.78 39.94
C LEU A 258 -0.86 -12.42 40.94
N GLU A 259 0.41 -12.38 40.54
CA GLU A 259 1.52 -11.96 41.40
C GLU A 259 1.30 -10.55 41.98
N ILE A 260 0.85 -9.60 41.16
CA ILE A 260 0.60 -8.22 41.58
C ILE A 260 -0.59 -8.15 42.55
N LYS A 261 -1.62 -8.97 42.34
CA LYS A 261 -2.76 -9.09 43.27
C LYS A 261 -2.36 -9.71 44.60
N VAL A 262 -1.52 -10.74 44.59
CA VAL A 262 -1.03 -11.44 45.80
C VAL A 262 -0.12 -10.54 46.61
N LYS A 263 0.84 -9.84 45.97
CA LYS A 263 1.72 -8.88 46.66
C LYS A 263 0.94 -7.77 47.37
N SER A 264 -0.19 -7.37 46.80
CA SER A 264 -1.09 -6.38 47.41
C SER A 264 -1.83 -6.88 48.65
N LYS A 265 -1.95 -8.20 48.84
CA LYS A 265 -2.56 -8.83 50.02
C LYS A 265 -1.45 -9.27 50.98
N HIS A 266 -0.77 -8.32 51.61
CA HIS A 266 0.00 -8.67 52.81
C HIS A 266 -0.97 -8.81 53.98
N ASP A 267 -0.96 -10.00 54.57
CA ASP A 267 -1.75 -10.39 55.72
C ASP A 267 -1.38 -9.50 56.91
N LYS A 268 -2.38 -8.88 57.53
CA LYS A 268 -2.20 -7.90 58.63
C LYS A 268 -2.22 -8.56 60.01
N PHE A 269 -1.86 -9.84 60.07
CA PHE A 269 -1.76 -10.62 61.30
C PHE A 269 -0.39 -11.29 61.41
N SER A 270 0.60 -10.50 61.81
CA SER A 270 1.79 -10.97 62.53
C SER A 270 2.21 -9.92 63.56
#